data_AF-A0A180FWW6-F1
#
_entry.id   AF-A0A180FWW6-F1
#
_cell.length_a   1.000
_cell.length_b   1.000
_cell.length_c   1.000
_cell.angle_alpha   90.00
_cell.angle_beta   90.00
_cell.angle_gamma   90.00
#
_symmetry.space_group_name_H-M   'P 1'
#
loop_
_entity.id
_entity.type
_entity.pdbx_description
1 polymer ?
#
loop_
_entity_poly.entity_id
_entity_poly.type
_entity_poly.pdbx_seq_one_letter_code
_entity_poly.pdbx_strand_id
1 'polypeptide(L)'
;MVAFVANRRNNGDQLANSLTFLACGVSDRVNIFLNYIGLSSSRRTANHALNYLSRQAKSQVSIKLAKSPAPNLAPFLCIDNLDFEERVHMKSVGHTTWIFHGTWGYIHHPSPELIASVPAPDLTIESYREAMSKVSEFDVHSRMLLPTPKEEVQWELVLKIQITEALLDYLGSPSDSLVSINTKPPIVDQLSNKSPDITMLKLMVASDNSAQGAGEV
;
A
#
# COMPACT_ATOMS: atom_id res chain seq x y z
N MET A 1 3.81 37.57 3.81
CA MET A 1 3.37 37.75 5.21
C MET A 1 1.93 38.26 5.33
N VAL A 2 1.53 39.35 4.64
CA VAL A 2 0.14 39.86 4.66
C VAL A 2 -0.90 38.83 4.18
N ALA A 3 -0.57 37.99 3.19
CA ALA A 3 -1.47 36.94 2.69
C ALA A 3 -1.85 35.88 3.75
N PHE A 4 -0.97 35.57 4.71
CA PHE A 4 -1.22 34.57 5.75
C PHE A 4 -2.32 35.01 6.73
N VAL A 5 -2.31 36.30 7.09
CA VAL A 5 -3.30 36.92 7.99
C VAL A 5 -4.58 37.26 7.22
N ALA A 6 -4.46 37.70 5.96
CA ALA A 6 -5.58 38.20 5.17
C ALA A 6 -6.40 37.10 4.47
N ASN A 7 -5.85 35.90 4.22
CA ASN A 7 -6.55 34.91 3.41
C ASN A 7 -6.36 33.46 3.90
N ARG A 8 -7.20 33.04 4.85
CA ARG A 8 -7.20 31.69 5.46
C ARG A 8 -7.42 30.55 4.45
N ARG A 9 -7.85 30.83 3.23
CA ARG A 9 -8.05 29.83 2.16
C ARG A 9 -6.77 29.48 1.40
N ASN A 10 -5.66 30.19 1.63
CA ASN A 10 -4.42 30.01 0.86
C ASN A 10 -3.22 29.55 1.70
N ASN A 11 -3.48 28.97 2.89
CA ASN A 11 -2.44 28.52 3.83
C ASN A 11 -2.24 26.98 3.80
N GLY A 12 -2.70 26.30 2.74
CA GLY A 12 -2.66 24.84 2.64
C GLY A 12 -1.24 24.30 2.72
N ASP A 13 -0.31 24.89 1.95
CA ASP A 13 1.08 24.46 1.91
C ASP A 13 1.81 24.73 3.23
N GLN A 14 1.55 25.86 3.88
CA GLN A 14 2.12 26.17 5.20
C GLN A 14 1.59 25.21 6.28
N LEU A 15 0.35 24.75 6.16
CA LEU A 15 -0.21 23.75 7.06
C LEU A 15 0.41 22.37 6.81
N ALA A 16 0.55 21.97 5.55
CA ALA A 16 1.21 20.73 5.17
C ALA A 16 2.67 20.71 5.67
N ASN A 17 3.43 21.79 5.40
CA ASN A 17 4.79 21.97 5.90
C ASN A 17 4.85 21.88 7.42
N SER A 18 3.93 22.54 8.14
CA SER A 18 3.86 22.45 9.60
C SER A 18 3.65 21.02 10.12
N LEU A 19 2.79 20.24 9.47
CA LEU A 19 2.56 18.84 9.83
C LEU A 19 3.82 18.01 9.59
N THR A 20 4.45 18.17 8.43
CA THR A 20 5.69 17.48 8.07
C THR A 20 6.83 17.85 9.02
N PHE A 21 7.06 19.14 9.27
CA PHE A 21 8.12 19.60 10.18
C PHE A 21 7.92 19.10 11.60
N LEU A 22 6.68 19.10 12.09
CA LEU A 22 6.36 18.53 13.40
C LEU A 22 6.66 17.03 13.45
N ALA A 23 6.30 16.28 12.41
CA ALA A 23 6.59 14.85 12.31
C ALA A 23 8.10 14.55 12.17
N CYS A 24 8.85 15.41 11.48
CA CYS A 24 10.30 15.31 11.34
C CYS A 24 11.08 15.82 12.56
N GLY A 25 10.41 16.18 13.66
CA GLY A 25 11.08 16.58 14.90
C GLY A 25 11.68 17.99 14.89
N VAL A 26 11.20 18.89 14.01
CA VAL A 26 11.65 20.28 13.99
C VAL A 26 11.36 20.96 15.33
N SER A 27 12.39 21.61 15.89
CA SER A 27 12.29 22.31 17.18
C SER A 27 11.36 23.53 17.11
N ASP A 28 10.82 23.94 18.26
CA ASP A 28 9.93 25.10 18.37
C ASP A 28 10.58 26.39 17.86
N ARG A 29 11.87 26.58 18.18
CA ARG A 29 12.63 27.76 17.75
C ARG A 29 12.71 27.83 16.22
N VAL A 30 13.00 26.71 15.56
CA VAL A 30 13.06 26.64 14.10
C VAL A 30 11.67 26.83 13.49
N ASN A 31 10.63 26.22 14.07
CA ASN A 31 9.27 26.42 13.56
C ASN A 31 8.79 27.88 13.72
N ILE A 32 9.18 28.59 14.79
CA ILE A 32 8.88 30.02 14.96
C ILE A 32 9.52 30.83 13.83
N PHE A 33 10.78 30.55 13.49
CA PHE A 33 11.45 31.23 12.38
C PHE A 33 10.77 30.92 11.04
N LEU A 34 10.48 29.65 10.75
CA LEU A 34 9.79 29.24 9.52
C LEU A 34 8.38 29.83 9.41
N ASN A 35 7.68 29.96 10.54
CA ASN A 35 6.39 30.63 10.59
C ASN A 35 6.51 32.14 10.34
N TYR A 36 7.55 32.79 10.90
CA TYR A 36 7.82 34.21 10.68
C TYR A 36 8.06 34.53 9.20
N ILE A 37 8.84 33.71 8.50
CA ILE A 37 9.08 33.88 7.04
C ILE A 37 7.93 33.34 6.17
N GLY A 38 6.88 32.77 6.78
CA GLY A 38 5.66 32.33 6.10
C GLY A 38 5.76 30.98 5.37
N LEU A 39 6.73 30.13 5.73
CA LEU A 39 6.90 28.78 5.18
C LEU A 39 6.12 27.71 5.97
N SER A 40 5.81 27.97 7.23
CA SER A 40 5.00 27.08 8.06
C SER A 40 3.93 27.86 8.85
N SER A 41 2.94 27.14 9.38
CA SER A 41 2.05 27.62 10.42
C SER A 41 2.68 27.49 11.82
N SER A 42 2.00 28.07 12.82
CA SER A 42 2.41 27.89 14.22
C SER A 42 2.31 26.41 14.64
N ARG A 43 3.14 25.99 15.61
CA ARG A 43 3.08 24.64 16.17
C ARG A 43 1.71 24.31 16.77
N ARG A 44 1.05 25.31 17.36
CA ARG A 44 -0.32 25.18 17.86
C ARG A 44 -1.30 24.84 16.73
N THR A 45 -1.19 25.51 15.58
CA THR A 45 -2.00 25.22 14.40
C THR A 45 -1.71 23.81 13.88
N ALA A 46 -0.45 23.40 13.82
CA ALA A 46 -0.05 22.05 13.42
C ALA A 46 -0.70 20.97 14.31
N ASN A 47 -0.63 21.14 15.65
CA ASN A 47 -1.27 20.23 16.60
C ASN A 47 -2.79 20.21 16.48
N HIS A 48 -3.44 21.35 16.24
CA HIS A 48 -4.89 21.38 15.99
C HIS A 48 -5.25 20.64 14.70
N ALA A 49 -4.47 20.79 13.64
CA ALA A 49 -4.66 20.07 12.40
C ALA A 49 -4.44 18.56 12.58
N LEU A 50 -3.39 18.13 13.30
CA LEU A 50 -3.20 16.72 13.66
C LEU A 50 -4.41 16.17 14.40
N ASN A 51 -4.90 16.85 15.45
CA ASN A 51 -6.08 16.41 16.19
C ASN A 51 -7.32 16.29 15.30
N TYR A 52 -7.50 17.22 14.36
CA TYR A 52 -8.58 17.15 13.39
C TYR A 52 -8.43 15.94 12.45
N LEU A 53 -7.23 15.74 11.88
CA LEU A 53 -6.92 14.60 11.03
C LEU A 53 -7.09 13.26 11.77
N SER A 54 -6.68 13.17 13.03
CA SER A 54 -6.88 11.97 13.85
C SER A 54 -8.36 11.65 14.07
N ARG A 55 -9.20 12.66 14.31
CA ARG A 55 -10.66 12.47 14.41
C ARG A 55 -11.25 12.03 13.08
N GLN A 56 -10.81 12.64 11.98
CA GLN A 56 -11.26 12.26 10.64
C GLN A 56 -10.84 10.83 10.29
N ALA A 57 -9.59 10.45 10.56
CA ALA A 57 -9.08 9.10 10.36
C ALA A 57 -9.88 8.08 11.19
N LYS A 58 -10.13 8.36 12.47
CA LYS A 58 -10.99 7.52 13.32
C LYS A 58 -12.39 7.35 12.70
N SER A 59 -13.00 8.43 12.24
CA SER A 59 -14.32 8.39 11.58
C SER A 59 -14.29 7.53 10.32
N GLN A 60 -13.29 7.71 9.46
CA GLN A 60 -13.13 6.90 8.25
C GLN A 60 -12.98 5.40 8.56
N VAL A 61 -12.15 5.06 9.55
CA VAL A 61 -12.00 3.67 10.03
C VAL A 61 -13.33 3.11 10.51
N SER A 62 -14.10 3.86 11.32
CA SER A 62 -15.42 3.42 11.79
C SER A 62 -16.41 3.20 10.64
N ILE A 63 -16.44 4.11 9.66
CA ILE A 63 -17.30 3.98 8.47
C ILE A 63 -16.91 2.74 7.66
N LYS A 64 -15.62 2.50 7.48
CA LYS A 64 -15.10 1.34 6.72
C LYS A 64 -15.42 0.02 7.43
N LEU A 65 -15.24 -0.06 8.75
CA LEU A 65 -15.62 -1.23 9.54
C LEU A 65 -17.13 -1.50 9.52
N ALA A 66 -17.95 -0.45 9.54
CA ALA A 66 -19.41 -0.59 9.50
C ALA A 66 -19.94 -0.97 8.11
N LYS A 67 -19.15 -0.75 7.05
CA LYS A 67 -19.54 -1.06 5.68
C LYS A 67 -19.25 -2.52 5.36
N SER A 68 -20.29 -3.33 5.27
CA SER A 68 -20.19 -4.71 4.81
C SER A 68 -19.99 -4.79 3.29
N PRO A 69 -18.99 -5.55 2.79
CA PRO A 69 -18.83 -5.81 1.35
C PRO A 69 -20.00 -6.59 0.72
N ALA A 70 -20.67 -7.47 1.48
CA ALA A 70 -21.85 -8.23 1.07
C ALA A 70 -22.77 -8.47 2.29
N PRO A 71 -24.04 -8.87 2.11
CA PRO A 71 -25.01 -9.01 3.23
C PRO A 71 -24.51 -9.86 4.41
N ASN A 72 -23.77 -10.95 4.12
CA ASN A 72 -23.25 -11.89 5.11
C ASN A 72 -21.72 -11.85 5.25
N LEU A 73 -21.08 -10.82 4.68
CA LEU A 73 -19.62 -10.69 4.69
C LEU A 73 -19.24 -9.41 5.43
N ALA A 74 -18.48 -9.56 6.51
CA ALA A 74 -17.84 -8.45 7.20
C ALA A 74 -16.60 -7.98 6.40
N PRO A 75 -16.17 -6.72 6.54
CA PRO A 75 -14.88 -6.31 5.99
C PRO A 75 -13.74 -7.12 6.61
N PHE A 76 -12.68 -7.35 5.85
CA PHE A 76 -11.54 -8.11 6.32
C PHE A 76 -10.63 -7.21 7.14
N LEU A 77 -10.35 -7.62 8.38
CA LEU A 77 -9.30 -7.03 9.20
C LEU A 77 -8.05 -7.89 9.07
N CYS A 78 -7.03 -7.34 8.43
CA CYS A 78 -5.72 -7.96 8.33
C CYS A 78 -4.79 -7.33 9.36
N ILE A 79 -4.04 -8.15 10.07
CA ILE A 79 -2.97 -7.72 10.97
C ILE A 79 -1.72 -8.45 10.51
N ASP A 80 -0.70 -7.68 10.15
CA ASP A 80 0.54 -8.21 9.64
C ASP A 80 1.73 -7.52 10.30
N ASN A 81 2.84 -8.23 10.40
CA ASN A 81 4.10 -7.67 10.83
C ASN A 81 4.84 -7.19 9.58
N LEU A 82 4.85 -5.88 9.37
CA LEU A 82 5.59 -5.27 8.27
C LEU A 82 6.92 -4.75 8.80
N ASP A 83 7.99 -5.43 8.41
CA ASP A 83 9.35 -4.98 8.65
C ASP A 83 9.78 -4.09 7.48
N PHE A 84 10.18 -2.85 7.78
CA PHE A 84 10.76 -1.94 6.80
C PHE A 84 12.28 -1.90 6.98
N GLU A 85 13.04 -2.28 5.96
CA GLU A 85 14.49 -2.09 5.95
C GLU A 85 14.83 -0.73 5.33
N GLU A 86 15.39 0.19 6.13
CA GLU A 86 16.11 1.34 5.60
C GLU A 86 17.54 0.91 5.30
N ARG A 87 17.78 0.57 4.03
CA ARG A 87 19.09 0.10 3.57
C ARG A 87 19.98 1.26 3.17
N VAL A 88 21.09 1.44 3.88
CA VAL A 88 22.14 2.40 3.50
C VAL A 88 23.16 1.68 2.60
N HIS A 89 23.24 2.10 1.34
CA HIS A 89 24.13 1.48 0.34
C HIS A 89 25.63 1.67 0.64
N MET A 90 26.01 2.75 1.33
CA MET A 90 27.41 3.09 1.62
C MET A 90 27.58 3.26 3.12
N LYS A 91 28.07 2.21 3.79
CA LYS A 91 28.28 2.21 5.24
C LYS A 91 29.32 3.27 5.61
N SER A 92 28.95 4.20 6.49
CA SER A 92 29.85 5.18 7.09
C SER A 92 29.65 5.19 8.60
N VAL A 93 30.59 5.77 9.35
CA VAL A 93 30.47 5.85 10.82
C VAL A 93 29.23 6.71 11.16
N GLY A 94 28.22 6.08 11.77
CA GLY A 94 26.93 6.72 12.09
C GLY A 94 25.80 6.46 11.10
N HIS A 95 26.07 5.83 9.95
CA HIS A 95 25.05 5.39 9.00
C HIS A 95 25.11 3.88 8.78
N THR A 96 24.22 3.18 9.48
CA THR A 96 24.00 1.74 9.33
C THR A 96 22.65 1.48 8.67
N THR A 97 22.46 0.30 8.10
CA THR A 97 21.12 -0.20 7.77
C THR A 97 20.31 -0.34 9.06
N TRP A 98 19.04 0.07 9.04
CA TRP A 98 18.11 -0.11 10.14
C TRP A 98 16.90 -0.93 9.69
N ILE A 99 16.43 -1.81 10.55
CA ILE A 99 15.16 -2.52 10.37
C ILE A 99 14.18 -1.90 11.33
N PHE A 100 13.06 -1.44 10.80
CA PHE A 100 11.94 -0.94 11.55
C PHE A 100 10.89 -2.03 11.64
N HIS A 101 10.74 -2.57 12.83
CA HIS A 101 9.68 -3.51 13.13
C HIS A 101 8.39 -2.76 13.43
N GLY A 102 7.29 -3.22 12.86
CA GLY A 102 5.98 -2.67 13.16
C GLY A 102 4.86 -3.66 12.89
N THR A 103 3.93 -3.78 13.83
CA THR A 103 2.65 -4.43 13.57
C THR A 103 1.70 -3.40 12.94
N TRP A 104 1.24 -3.72 11.74
CA TRP A 104 0.31 -2.89 10.99
C TRP A 104 -1.01 -3.65 10.83
N GLY A 105 -2.10 -2.90 10.91
CA GLY A 105 -3.41 -3.43 10.56
C GLY A 105 -3.89 -2.76 9.30
N TYR A 106 -4.79 -3.40 8.57
CA TYR A 106 -5.57 -2.73 7.54
C TYR A 106 -6.94 -3.37 7.38
N ILE A 107 -7.90 -2.54 7.03
CA ILE A 107 -9.25 -2.98 6.65
C ILE A 107 -9.25 -3.10 5.14
N HIS A 108 -9.67 -4.26 4.63
CA HIS A 108 -9.75 -4.53 3.22
C HIS A 108 -11.20 -4.83 2.81
N HIS A 109 -11.68 -4.11 1.80
CA HIS A 109 -12.92 -4.40 1.09
C HIS A 109 -12.56 -5.00 -0.27
N PRO A 110 -12.86 -6.28 -0.53
CA PRO A 110 -12.61 -6.89 -1.83
C PRO A 110 -13.35 -6.12 -2.93
N SER A 111 -12.86 -6.23 -4.16
CA SER A 111 -13.49 -5.54 -5.28
C SER A 111 -14.96 -5.98 -5.42
N PRO A 112 -15.89 -5.04 -5.67
CA PRO A 112 -17.30 -5.41 -5.89
C PRO A 112 -17.49 -6.40 -7.04
N GLU A 113 -16.63 -6.33 -8.05
CA GLU A 113 -16.59 -7.27 -9.19
C GLU A 113 -16.26 -8.69 -8.75
N LEU A 114 -15.26 -8.85 -7.86
CA LEU A 114 -14.90 -10.15 -7.31
C LEU A 114 -16.03 -10.70 -6.43
N ILE A 115 -16.63 -9.86 -5.58
CA ILE A 115 -17.75 -10.28 -4.73
C ILE A 115 -18.94 -10.72 -5.58
N ALA A 116 -19.24 -10.00 -6.67
CA ALA A 116 -20.32 -10.35 -7.58
C ALA A 116 -20.05 -11.64 -8.38
N SER A 117 -18.78 -12.04 -8.53
CA SER A 117 -18.41 -13.30 -9.19
C SER A 117 -18.68 -14.54 -8.34
N VAL A 118 -18.87 -14.38 -7.02
CA VAL A 118 -19.12 -15.49 -6.09
C VAL A 118 -20.64 -15.66 -5.86
N PRO A 119 -21.18 -16.88 -5.98
CA PRO A 119 -22.58 -17.15 -5.67
C PRO A 119 -22.94 -16.74 -4.23
N ALA A 120 -24.09 -16.08 -4.05
CA ALA A 120 -24.56 -15.66 -2.72
C ALA A 120 -24.66 -16.81 -1.68
N PRO A 121 -25.04 -18.06 -2.04
CA PRO A 121 -25.04 -19.18 -1.09
C PRO A 121 -23.64 -19.53 -0.54
N ASP A 122 -22.58 -19.26 -1.31
CA ASP A 122 -21.21 -19.56 -0.94
C ASP A 122 -20.61 -18.50 0.01
N LEU A 123 -21.22 -17.31 0.07
CA LEU A 123 -20.84 -16.22 0.97
C LEU A 123 -21.54 -16.34 2.33
N THR A 124 -21.45 -17.52 2.96
CA THR A 124 -22.06 -17.81 4.26
C THR A 124 -21.05 -18.44 5.22
N ILE A 125 -21.29 -18.30 6.53
CA ILE A 125 -20.44 -18.91 7.56
C ILE A 125 -20.53 -20.43 7.47
N GLU A 126 -21.70 -20.96 7.11
CA GLU A 126 -21.99 -22.38 6.93
C GLU A 126 -21.15 -22.95 5.78
N SER A 127 -21.18 -22.31 4.60
CA SER A 127 -20.35 -22.71 3.45
C SER A 127 -18.85 -22.64 3.79
N TYR A 128 -18.42 -21.56 4.46
CA TYR A 128 -17.03 -21.46 4.95
C TYR A 128 -16.65 -22.61 5.87
N ARG A 129 -17.48 -22.95 6.87
CA ARG A 129 -17.20 -24.06 7.80
C ARG A 129 -17.16 -25.41 7.08
N GLU A 130 -18.06 -25.64 6.14
CA GLU A 130 -18.07 -26.86 5.34
C GLU A 130 -16.79 -26.97 4.51
N ALA A 131 -16.39 -25.90 3.82
CA ALA A 131 -15.14 -25.85 3.08
C ALA A 131 -13.92 -26.11 3.99
N MET A 132 -13.87 -25.43 5.14
CA MET A 132 -12.78 -25.60 6.13
C MET A 132 -12.70 -27.02 6.71
N SER A 133 -13.84 -27.72 6.84
CA SER A 133 -13.84 -29.11 7.32
C SER A 133 -13.14 -30.08 6.36
N LYS A 134 -13.07 -29.74 5.07
CA LYS A 134 -12.44 -30.55 4.02
C LYS A 134 -10.97 -30.18 3.79
N VAL A 135 -10.46 -29.12 4.42
CA VAL A 135 -9.08 -28.62 4.20
C VAL A 135 -8.02 -29.65 4.60
N SER A 136 -8.25 -30.45 5.64
CA SER A 136 -7.30 -31.49 6.05
C SER A 136 -7.15 -32.62 5.03
N GLU A 137 -8.13 -32.79 4.14
CA GLU A 137 -8.13 -33.81 3.08
C GLU A 137 -7.71 -33.22 1.73
N PHE A 138 -7.51 -31.90 1.66
CA PHE A 138 -7.20 -31.20 0.43
C PHE A 138 -5.70 -31.18 0.16
N ASP A 139 -5.27 -31.99 -0.81
CA ASP A 139 -3.88 -32.01 -1.25
C ASP A 139 -3.55 -30.78 -2.11
N VAL A 140 -2.79 -29.85 -1.52
CA VAL A 140 -2.23 -28.70 -2.24
C VAL A 140 -1.03 -29.15 -3.05
N HIS A 141 -1.15 -29.12 -4.37
CA HIS A 141 -0.05 -29.39 -5.28
C HIS A 141 0.57 -28.09 -5.82
N SER A 142 1.88 -28.07 -6.02
CA SER A 142 2.60 -26.92 -6.60
C SER A 142 2.02 -26.47 -7.94
N ARG A 143 1.56 -27.40 -8.80
CA ARG A 143 0.91 -27.11 -10.08
C ARG A 143 -0.36 -26.24 -9.98
N MET A 144 -0.93 -26.07 -8.78
CA MET A 144 -2.08 -25.21 -8.54
C MET A 144 -1.67 -23.73 -8.40
N LEU A 145 -0.40 -23.47 -8.11
CA LEU A 145 0.17 -22.14 -7.90
C LEU A 145 1.17 -21.75 -8.99
N LEU A 146 1.58 -22.71 -9.83
CA LEU A 146 2.51 -22.50 -10.92
C LEU A 146 1.76 -22.27 -12.24
N PRO A 147 2.29 -21.44 -13.15
CA PRO A 147 1.74 -21.29 -14.49
C PRO A 147 1.70 -22.65 -15.21
N THR A 148 0.64 -22.84 -15.98
CA THR A 148 0.55 -23.98 -16.90
C THR A 148 1.59 -23.83 -18.02
N PRO A 149 2.01 -24.93 -18.67
CA PRO A 149 2.93 -24.85 -19.81
C PRO A 149 2.45 -23.92 -20.93
N LYS A 150 1.12 -23.78 -21.11
CA LYS A 150 0.53 -22.86 -22.08
C LYS A 150 0.71 -21.40 -21.66
N GLU A 151 0.52 -21.09 -20.38
CA GLU A 151 0.73 -19.75 -19.83
C GLU A 151 2.20 -19.36 -19.86
N GLU A 152 3.13 -20.29 -19.61
CA GLU A 152 4.58 -20.06 -19.77
C GLU A 152 4.96 -19.66 -21.20
N VAL A 153 4.46 -20.40 -22.20
CA VAL A 153 4.70 -20.06 -23.62
C VAL A 153 4.12 -18.69 -23.97
N GLN A 154 2.94 -18.37 -23.44
CA GLN A 154 2.31 -17.06 -23.64
C GLN A 154 3.11 -15.93 -22.96
N TRP A 155 3.60 -16.17 -21.75
CA TRP A 155 4.45 -15.25 -21.00
C TRP A 155 5.77 -14.98 -21.73
N GLU A 156 6.45 -16.03 -22.21
CA GLU A 156 7.65 -15.92 -23.02
C GLU A 156 7.42 -15.07 -24.28
N LEU A 157 6.28 -15.27 -24.95
CA LEU A 157 5.90 -14.49 -26.12
C LEU A 157 5.70 -13.01 -25.78
N VAL A 158 5.02 -12.68 -24.67
CA VAL A 158 4.84 -11.29 -24.22
C VAL A 158 6.18 -10.61 -23.98
N LEU A 159 7.11 -11.27 -23.29
CA LEU A 159 8.46 -10.73 -23.04
C LEU A 159 9.23 -10.47 -24.33
N LYS A 160 9.21 -11.43 -25.27
CA LYS A 160 9.86 -11.27 -26.58
C LYS A 160 9.30 -10.09 -27.36
N ILE A 161 7.98 -9.88 -27.31
CA ILE A 161 7.32 -8.77 -28.01
C ILE A 161 7.67 -7.44 -27.36
N GLN A 162 7.67 -7.33 -26.03
CA GLN A 162 8.05 -6.09 -25.34
C GLN A 162 9.51 -5.69 -25.62
N ILE A 163 10.43 -6.67 -25.66
CA ILE A 163 11.82 -6.43 -26.07
C ILE A 163 11.86 -5.95 -27.52
N THR A 164 11.13 -6.63 -28.40
CA THR A 164 11.07 -6.30 -29.82
C THR A 164 10.55 -4.88 -30.06
N GLU A 165 9.46 -4.49 -29.41
CA GLU A 165 8.91 -3.13 -29.48
C GLU A 165 9.97 -2.11 -29.03
N ALA A 166 10.62 -2.32 -27.89
CA ALA A 166 11.66 -1.42 -27.40
C ALA A 166 12.86 -1.32 -28.36
N LEU A 167 13.29 -2.42 -28.98
CA LEU A 167 14.36 -2.39 -29.98
C LEU A 167 13.96 -1.59 -31.23
N LEU A 168 12.73 -1.78 -31.70
CA LEU A 168 12.23 -1.09 -32.89
C LEU A 168 11.99 0.40 -32.67
N ASP A 169 11.52 0.77 -31.48
CA ASP A 169 11.23 2.17 -31.12
C ASP A 169 12.51 2.99 -30.88
N TYR A 170 13.55 2.37 -30.33
CA TYR A 170 14.73 3.11 -29.84
C TYR A 170 16.05 2.81 -30.56
N LEU A 171 16.22 1.62 -31.16
CA LEU A 171 17.54 1.17 -31.64
C LEU A 171 17.63 1.03 -33.16
N GLY A 172 16.55 0.67 -33.85
CA GLY A 172 16.59 0.64 -35.32
C GLY A 172 15.46 -0.13 -35.97
N SER A 173 15.55 -0.26 -37.29
CA SER A 173 14.56 -0.96 -38.11
C SER A 173 15.13 -2.26 -38.67
N PRO A 174 14.30 -3.27 -38.98
CA PRO A 174 14.75 -4.53 -39.55
C PRO A 174 15.46 -4.30 -40.90
N SER A 175 16.58 -4.98 -41.12
CA SER A 175 17.31 -4.92 -42.39
C SER A 175 16.59 -5.64 -43.53
N ASP A 176 15.76 -6.63 -43.20
CA ASP A 176 14.95 -7.42 -44.14
C ASP A 176 13.62 -7.84 -43.50
N SER A 177 12.78 -8.52 -44.29
CA SER A 177 11.48 -9.05 -43.88
C SER A 177 11.39 -10.57 -44.01
N LEU A 178 12.52 -11.29 -43.94
CA LEU A 178 12.56 -12.75 -44.08
C LEU A 178 11.95 -13.46 -42.88
N VAL A 179 12.02 -12.83 -41.70
CA VAL A 179 11.39 -13.31 -40.47
C VAL A 179 10.33 -12.31 -40.03
N SER A 180 9.10 -12.79 -39.82
CA SER A 180 8.04 -11.96 -39.26
C SER A 180 8.36 -11.65 -37.80
N ILE A 181 8.50 -10.36 -37.51
CA ILE A 181 8.73 -9.85 -36.17
C ILE A 181 7.38 -9.53 -35.56
N ASN A 182 7.03 -10.24 -34.49
CA ASN A 182 5.76 -10.04 -33.81
C ASN A 182 5.89 -8.82 -32.88
N THR A 183 5.03 -7.83 -33.09
CA THR A 183 5.03 -6.57 -32.32
C THR A 183 3.73 -6.34 -31.57
N LYS A 184 2.81 -7.31 -31.57
CA LYS A 184 1.53 -7.17 -30.89
C LYS A 184 1.36 -8.28 -29.87
N PRO A 185 1.37 -7.97 -28.56
CA PRO A 185 1.21 -9.00 -27.55
C PRO A 185 -0.16 -9.66 -27.68
N PRO A 186 -0.26 -10.98 -27.39
CA PRO A 186 -1.56 -11.63 -27.26
C PRO A 186 -2.36 -10.95 -26.15
N ILE A 187 -3.69 -10.90 -26.28
CA ILE A 187 -4.56 -10.42 -25.20
C ILE A 187 -4.42 -11.39 -24.03
N VAL A 188 -3.87 -10.90 -22.92
CA VAL A 188 -3.77 -11.61 -21.65
C VAL A 188 -4.91 -11.16 -20.75
N ASP A 189 -5.35 -12.02 -19.85
CA ASP A 189 -6.29 -11.60 -18.80
C ASP A 189 -5.64 -10.50 -17.96
N GLN A 190 -6.28 -9.32 -17.90
CA GLN A 190 -5.71 -8.15 -17.26
C GLN A 190 -6.29 -8.00 -15.87
N LEU A 191 -5.42 -7.89 -14.88
CA LEU A 191 -5.82 -7.48 -13.54
C LEU A 191 -6.39 -6.05 -13.61
N SER A 192 -7.46 -5.83 -12.85
CA SER A 192 -8.08 -4.51 -12.73
C SER A 192 -7.05 -3.49 -12.23
N ASN A 193 -6.96 -2.35 -12.92
CA ASN A 193 -6.11 -1.23 -12.51
C ASN A 193 -6.75 -0.36 -11.41
N LYS A 194 -7.93 -0.77 -10.89
CA LYS A 194 -8.62 -0.05 -9.83
C LYS A 194 -7.83 -0.16 -8.53
N SER A 195 -7.58 0.98 -7.89
CA SER A 195 -6.95 0.99 -6.57
C SER A 195 -7.76 0.14 -5.60
N PRO A 196 -7.12 -0.74 -4.82
CA PRO A 196 -7.82 -1.53 -3.83
C PRO A 196 -8.38 -0.62 -2.73
N ASP A 197 -9.52 -1.00 -2.17
CA ASP A 197 -10.12 -0.28 -1.05
C ASP A 197 -9.50 -0.79 0.26
N ILE A 198 -8.36 -0.20 0.62
CA ILE A 198 -7.58 -0.53 1.82
C ILE A 198 -7.54 0.70 2.73
N THR A 199 -7.91 0.51 3.99
CA THR A 199 -7.79 1.54 5.03
C THR A 199 -6.80 1.08 6.09
N MET A 200 -5.63 1.71 6.10
CA MET A 200 -4.56 1.39 7.05
C MET A 200 -4.96 1.74 8.49
N LEU A 201 -4.60 0.84 9.40
CA LEU A 201 -4.69 1.00 10.84
C LEU A 201 -3.27 1.03 11.40
N LYS A 202 -2.93 2.12 12.08
CA LYS A 202 -1.71 2.15 12.89
C LYS A 202 -1.98 1.45 14.21
N LEU A 203 -1.55 0.20 14.35
CA LEU A 203 -1.79 -0.61 15.54
C LEU A 203 -0.71 -0.41 16.62
N MET A 204 0.51 -0.01 16.25
CA MET A 204 1.60 0.26 17.21
C MET A 204 2.21 1.67 17.08
N VAL A 205 2.51 2.24 18.26
CA VAL A 205 3.41 3.40 18.47
C VAL A 205 4.61 2.96 19.35
N ALA A 206 4.71 1.68 19.73
CA ALA A 206 5.79 1.22 20.58
C ALA A 206 7.07 1.02 19.75
N SER A 207 8.10 1.79 20.09
CA SER A 207 9.50 1.52 19.78
C SER A 207 9.80 0.09 20.19
N ASP A 208 10.42 -0.67 19.31
CA ASP A 208 10.77 -2.07 19.49
C ASP A 208 11.96 -2.24 20.46
N ASN A 209 11.83 -1.70 21.67
CA ASN A 209 12.73 -1.96 22.78
C ASN A 209 12.35 -3.26 23.51
N SER A 210 11.47 -4.09 22.92
CA SER A 210 10.97 -5.34 23.52
C SER A 210 11.73 -6.59 23.03
N ALA A 211 13.01 -6.44 22.67
CA ALA A 211 13.95 -7.56 22.63
C ALA A 211 14.42 -7.98 24.05
N GLN A 212 13.66 -7.67 25.10
CA GLN A 212 13.95 -8.10 26.47
C GLN A 212 13.07 -9.32 26.83
N GLY A 213 13.56 -10.50 26.41
CA GLY A 213 13.41 -11.77 27.12
C GLY A 213 12.03 -12.44 27.11
N ALA A 214 11.75 -13.22 26.06
CA ALA A 214 10.98 -14.47 26.20
C ALA A 214 11.94 -15.67 26.23
N GLY A 215 12.92 -15.60 27.14
CA GLY A 215 14.02 -16.56 27.24
C GLY A 215 14.66 -16.58 28.63
N GLU A 216 13.86 -16.45 29.69
CA GLU A 216 14.20 -16.88 31.05
C GLU A 216 12.91 -17.31 31.75
N VAL A 217 12.47 -18.56 31.51
CA VAL A 217 11.88 -19.46 32.51
C VAL A 217 12.25 -20.89 32.16
#